data_AF-A0A8S3PNX5-F1
#
_entry.id   AF-A0A8S3PNX5-F1
#
_cell.length_a   1.000
_cell.length_b   1.000
_cell.length_c   1.000
_cell.angle_alpha   90.00
_cell.angle_beta   90.00
_cell.angle_gamma   90.00
#
_symmetry.space_group_name_H-M   'P 1'
#
loop_
_entity.id
_entity.type
_entity.pdbx_description
1 polymer ?
#
loop_
_entity_poly.entity_id
_entity_poly.type
_entity_poly.pdbx_seq_one_letter_code
_entity_poly.pdbx_strand_id
1 'polypeptide(L)'
;MSIYITFNSEKSLNYFPNNKAYTFSSQLNSPVFLNGNWRVALVEADISSSISKSEAIYLYSNICGESIVDGEQKPLLRRLSAASMGNWSNIFEVPHYVPVKINDLYNIDIYITDGDNNLASFLDIPATKDNQNTKQEETYEEENQQEKTAKLCENLQRHIQVNGCFIVRWLQEAQPSGLDLFSLPPTQTAIDSVYYDEHRSTAQLTGTAPIEFNIAAQNSLEYIDLRKTKLYVKARIKHINGDSLKPTEYVGPVNNFLHSMFSQIDITLQNKLVTSTTTHYPYKAMIQTLLSFESEAKKSQLTSQLWKKINQDILMIVM
;
A
#
# COMPACT_ATOMS: atom_id res chain seq x y z
N MET A 1 15.62 2.50 -7.04
CA MET A 1 16.07 1.10 -6.86
C MET A 1 15.72 0.67 -5.45
N SER A 2 15.45 -0.60 -5.20
CA SER A 2 15.19 -1.18 -3.87
C SER A 2 16.02 -2.45 -3.70
N ILE A 3 16.51 -2.73 -2.49
CA ILE A 3 17.55 -3.73 -2.24
C ILE A 3 17.07 -4.68 -1.14
N TYR A 4 16.65 -5.87 -1.55
CA TYR A 4 16.14 -6.91 -0.65
C TYR A 4 17.32 -7.69 -0.09
N ILE A 5 17.50 -7.70 1.23
CA ILE A 5 18.54 -8.45 1.93
C ILE A 5 17.85 -9.36 2.95
N THR A 6 18.15 -10.66 2.89
CA THR A 6 17.67 -11.68 3.83
C THR A 6 18.84 -12.20 4.63
N PHE A 7 18.66 -12.31 5.95
CA PHE A 7 19.70 -12.70 6.89
C PHE A 7 19.10 -13.63 7.97
N ASN A 8 19.96 -14.34 8.68
CA ASN A 8 19.60 -15.30 9.72
C ASN A 8 20.79 -15.35 10.70
N SER A 9 20.50 -15.45 12.00
CA SER A 9 21.49 -15.38 13.08
C SER A 9 22.62 -16.43 12.95
N GLU A 10 22.30 -17.63 12.49
CA GLU A 10 23.21 -18.77 12.33
C GLU A 10 24.07 -18.65 11.06
N LYS A 11 23.53 -18.07 9.97
CA LYS A 11 24.19 -18.06 8.64
C LYS A 11 25.52 -17.29 8.56
N SER A 12 25.85 -16.51 9.60
CA SER A 12 27.05 -15.68 9.67
C SER A 12 28.07 -16.14 10.72
N LEU A 13 27.87 -17.30 11.37
CA LEU A 13 28.73 -17.83 12.45
C LEU A 13 30.22 -17.98 12.07
N ASN A 14 30.53 -18.23 10.79
CA ASN A 14 31.91 -18.32 10.30
C ASN A 14 32.69 -16.99 10.38
N TYR A 15 31.97 -15.85 10.36
CA TYR A 15 32.55 -14.50 10.49
C TYR A 15 32.31 -13.92 11.89
N PHE A 16 31.18 -14.25 12.52
CA PHE A 16 30.77 -13.78 13.84
C PHE A 16 30.44 -14.97 14.76
N PRO A 17 31.44 -15.65 15.36
CA PRO A 17 31.23 -16.84 16.18
C PRO A 17 30.49 -16.57 17.50
N ASN A 18 30.29 -15.30 17.87
CA ASN A 18 29.57 -14.87 19.06
C ASN A 18 28.09 -14.51 18.79
N ASN A 19 27.56 -14.76 17.58
CA ASN A 19 26.15 -14.53 17.25
C ASN A 19 25.21 -15.37 18.15
N LYS A 20 24.08 -14.77 18.52
CA LYS A 20 22.99 -15.35 19.31
C LYS A 20 21.64 -15.10 18.65
N ALA A 21 20.56 -15.68 19.16
CA ALA A 21 19.22 -15.46 18.61
C ALA A 21 18.76 -13.99 18.74
N TYR A 22 19.13 -13.33 19.85
CA TYR A 22 18.73 -11.94 20.17
C TYR A 22 19.79 -10.88 19.87
N THR A 23 21.00 -11.26 19.44
CA THR A 23 22.07 -10.32 19.08
C THR A 23 23.00 -10.98 18.09
N PHE A 24 23.02 -10.49 16.85
CA PHE A 24 23.82 -11.06 15.78
C PHE A 24 24.23 -10.01 14.76
N SER A 25 25.38 -10.24 14.13
CA SER A 25 25.86 -9.47 12.97
C SER A 25 25.85 -10.34 11.71
N SER A 26 25.62 -9.71 10.56
CA SER A 26 25.69 -10.35 9.25
C SER A 26 26.47 -9.49 8.27
N GLN A 27 27.47 -10.10 7.62
CA GLN A 27 28.32 -9.44 6.63
C GLN A 27 27.71 -9.58 5.22
N LEU A 28 27.82 -8.55 4.39
CA LEU A 28 27.46 -8.61 2.97
C LEU A 28 28.66 -9.05 2.13
N ASN A 29 28.42 -9.90 1.12
CA ASN A 29 29.45 -10.36 0.18
C ASN A 29 30.04 -9.24 -0.70
N SER A 30 29.36 -8.09 -0.77
CA SER A 30 29.79 -6.89 -1.50
C SER A 30 29.20 -5.66 -0.79
N PRO A 31 29.95 -4.56 -0.62
CA PRO A 31 29.44 -3.36 0.03
C PRO A 31 28.31 -2.72 -0.80
N VAL A 32 27.30 -2.21 -0.10
CA VAL A 32 26.18 -1.48 -0.73
C VAL A 32 26.34 0.01 -0.48
N PHE A 33 26.60 0.75 -1.55
CA PHE A 33 26.78 2.21 -1.53
C PHE A 33 25.43 2.94 -1.58
N LEU A 34 25.00 3.43 -0.43
CA LEU A 34 23.73 4.11 -0.16
C LEU A 34 23.89 5.64 -0.28
N ASN A 35 24.18 6.13 -1.49
CA ASN A 35 24.24 7.57 -1.77
C ASN A 35 22.84 8.24 -1.74
N GLY A 36 22.62 9.19 -0.83
CA GLY A 36 21.40 10.01 -0.75
C GLY A 36 20.44 9.65 0.38
N ASN A 37 19.17 10.11 0.28
CA ASN A 37 18.18 10.00 1.35
C ASN A 37 17.48 8.62 1.37
N TRP A 38 18.12 7.65 2.02
CA TRP A 38 17.60 6.28 2.16
C TRP A 38 16.77 6.08 3.44
N ARG A 39 15.90 5.06 3.40
CA ARG A 39 15.07 4.60 4.52
C ARG A 39 15.13 3.08 4.61
N VAL A 40 14.81 2.50 5.75
CA VAL A 40 14.79 1.06 6.01
C VAL A 40 13.45 0.70 6.65
N ALA A 41 12.92 -0.48 6.30
CA ALA A 41 11.78 -1.08 6.96
C ALA A 41 12.04 -2.55 7.26
N LEU A 42 11.38 -3.08 8.29
CA LEU A 42 11.22 -4.52 8.50
C LEU A 42 9.91 -4.97 7.83
N VAL A 43 10.00 -5.85 6.83
CA VAL A 43 8.85 -6.34 6.04
C VAL A 43 8.44 -7.77 6.38
N GLU A 44 9.36 -8.64 6.81
CA GLU A 44 9.01 -9.97 7.28
C GLU A 44 9.94 -10.36 8.43
N ALA A 45 9.41 -11.12 9.38
CA ALA A 45 10.18 -11.79 10.42
C ALA A 45 9.50 -13.11 10.81
N ASP A 46 10.29 -14.18 10.88
CA ASP A 46 9.92 -15.44 11.50
C ASP A 46 10.69 -15.61 12.81
N ILE A 47 9.95 -15.77 13.92
CA ILE A 47 10.51 -16.06 15.25
C ILE A 47 9.81 -17.32 15.79
N SER A 48 10.58 -18.40 15.86
CA SER A 48 10.10 -19.76 16.08
C SER A 48 10.00 -20.19 17.56
N SER A 49 10.44 -19.31 18.47
CA SER A 49 10.35 -19.48 19.92
C SER A 49 8.96 -19.12 20.45
N SER A 50 8.38 -19.96 21.31
CA SER A 50 7.10 -19.68 21.97
C SER A 50 7.28 -18.65 23.10
N ILE A 51 7.12 -17.36 22.78
CA ILE A 51 7.33 -16.24 23.71
C ILE A 51 6.16 -16.15 24.69
N SER A 52 6.32 -16.74 25.88
CA SER A 52 5.29 -16.81 26.93
C SER A 52 5.32 -15.66 27.95
N LYS A 53 6.20 -14.66 27.77
CA LYS A 53 6.57 -13.72 28.86
C LYS A 53 6.63 -12.22 28.55
N SER A 54 6.61 -11.78 27.28
CA SER A 54 6.80 -10.36 26.96
C SER A 54 5.66 -9.82 26.11
N GLU A 55 5.03 -8.72 26.53
CA GLU A 55 3.91 -8.10 25.82
C GLU A 55 4.35 -7.43 24.51
N ALA A 56 5.60 -6.97 24.45
CA ALA A 56 6.22 -6.36 23.29
C ALA A 56 7.70 -6.70 23.19
N ILE A 57 8.22 -6.73 21.95
CA ILE A 57 9.64 -6.88 21.64
C ILE A 57 10.08 -5.71 20.77
N TYR A 58 11.27 -5.18 21.03
CA TYR A 58 11.88 -4.11 20.24
C TYR A 58 13.05 -4.65 19.43
N LEU A 59 13.02 -4.41 18.12
CA LEU A 59 14.09 -4.74 17.18
C LEU A 59 14.88 -3.48 16.83
N TYR A 60 16.19 -3.53 17.04
CA TYR A 60 17.13 -2.43 16.75
C TYR A 60 18.14 -2.85 15.66
N SER A 61 18.70 -1.89 14.93
CA SER A 61 19.77 -2.17 13.97
C SER A 61 20.73 -1.00 13.79
N ASN A 62 22.03 -1.29 13.61
CA ASN A 62 23.08 -0.29 13.38
C ASN A 62 22.83 0.66 12.19
N ILE A 63 22.01 0.26 11.21
CA ILE A 63 21.80 1.03 9.97
C ILE A 63 20.76 2.14 10.10
N CYS A 64 19.81 2.05 11.05
CA CYS A 64 18.67 2.97 11.13
C CYS A 64 18.93 4.18 12.04
N GLY A 65 18.20 5.27 11.79
CA GLY A 65 18.26 6.49 12.59
C GLY A 65 17.69 6.29 13.99
N GLU A 66 18.17 7.11 14.94
CA GLU A 66 17.70 7.07 16.32
C GLU A 66 16.23 7.52 16.46
N SER A 67 15.52 6.79 17.32
CA SER A 67 14.17 7.07 17.79
C SER A 67 14.17 7.10 19.31
N ILE A 68 13.21 7.78 19.92
CA ILE A 68 13.11 7.84 21.39
C ILE A 68 12.38 6.60 21.89
N VAL A 69 13.04 5.80 22.73
CA VAL A 69 12.47 4.64 23.43
C VAL A 69 12.77 4.81 24.93
N ASP A 70 11.72 4.89 25.73
CA ASP A 70 11.75 5.11 27.18
C ASP A 70 12.56 6.34 27.64
N GLY A 71 12.60 7.36 26.77
CA GLY A 71 13.33 8.61 26.97
C GLY A 71 14.74 8.65 26.37
N GLU A 72 15.30 7.50 25.98
CA GLU A 72 16.64 7.40 25.40
C GLU A 72 16.60 7.35 23.86
N GLN A 73 17.60 7.94 23.20
CA GLN A 73 17.77 7.84 21.75
C GLN A 73 18.44 6.50 21.39
N LYS A 74 17.71 5.64 20.69
CA LYS A 74 18.14 4.28 20.28
C LYS A 74 17.78 4.01 18.82
N PRO A 75 18.60 3.28 18.04
CA PRO A 75 18.32 2.99 16.64
C PRO A 75 17.26 1.90 16.49
N LEU A 76 16.00 2.24 16.80
CA LEU A 76 14.86 1.34 16.71
C LEU A 76 14.45 1.14 15.25
N LEU A 77 14.26 -0.12 14.86
CA LEU A 77 13.75 -0.51 13.54
C LEU A 77 12.24 -0.81 13.58
N ARG A 78 11.78 -1.61 14.56
CA ARG A 78 10.35 -1.90 14.73
C ARG A 78 10.04 -2.40 16.15
N ARG A 79 8.87 -2.04 16.69
CA ARG A 79 8.25 -2.72 17.84
C ARG A 79 7.26 -3.78 17.36
N LEU A 80 7.32 -4.97 17.93
CA LEU A 80 6.41 -6.09 17.74
C LEU A 80 5.61 -6.30 19.04
N SER A 81 4.39 -6.84 18.98
CA SER A 81 3.59 -7.15 20.18
C SER A 81 3.12 -8.60 20.16
N ALA A 82 3.22 -9.28 21.30
CA ALA A 82 2.93 -10.71 21.42
C ALA A 82 1.43 -11.03 21.42
N ALA A 83 0.58 -10.07 21.82
CA ALA A 83 -0.83 -10.27 22.13
C ALA A 83 -1.73 -10.69 20.94
N SER A 84 -1.16 -10.85 19.74
CA SER A 84 -1.86 -11.20 18.49
C SER A 84 -1.37 -12.47 17.80
N MET A 85 -0.32 -13.16 18.31
CA MET A 85 0.45 -14.13 17.50
C MET A 85 0.80 -15.42 18.26
N GLY A 86 0.23 -16.55 17.85
CA GLY A 86 0.56 -17.88 18.40
C GLY A 86 1.89 -18.47 17.89
N ASN A 87 2.22 -18.22 16.63
CA ASN A 87 3.55 -18.39 16.03
C ASN A 87 3.92 -17.05 15.38
N TRP A 88 5.19 -16.62 15.45
CA TRP A 88 5.61 -15.30 14.98
C TRP A 88 6.15 -15.31 13.54
N SER A 89 5.48 -15.98 12.60
CA SER A 89 5.77 -15.87 11.17
C SER A 89 4.91 -14.77 10.53
N ASN A 90 5.46 -13.57 10.37
CA ASN A 90 4.70 -12.37 9.98
C ASN A 90 5.25 -11.65 8.76
N ILE A 91 4.37 -11.38 7.79
CA ILE A 91 4.57 -10.46 6.68
C ILE A 91 3.86 -9.15 7.02
N PHE A 92 4.60 -8.04 7.05
CA PHE A 92 4.06 -6.72 7.36
C PHE A 92 3.60 -6.00 6.09
N GLU A 93 2.33 -6.20 5.72
CA GLU A 93 1.67 -5.54 4.57
C GLU A 93 1.88 -4.02 4.53
N VAL A 94 1.97 -3.39 5.71
CA VAL A 94 2.43 -2.01 5.88
C VAL A 94 3.85 -2.00 6.51
N PRO A 95 4.89 -1.72 5.71
CA PRO A 95 6.25 -1.54 6.20
C PRO A 95 6.39 -0.21 6.95
N HIS A 96 7.02 -0.23 8.12
CA HIS A 96 7.37 0.99 8.85
C HIS A 96 8.76 1.48 8.42
N TYR A 97 8.88 2.70 7.88
CA TYR A 97 10.11 3.23 7.28
C TYR A 97 10.84 4.21 8.19
N VAL A 98 12.01 3.82 8.71
CA VAL A 98 12.94 4.65 9.50
C VAL A 98 14.05 5.18 8.56
N PRO A 99 14.59 6.41 8.72
CA PRO A 99 15.75 6.85 7.93
C PRO A 99 16.98 5.94 8.13
N VAL A 100 17.86 5.87 7.13
CA VAL A 100 19.17 5.20 7.22
C VAL A 100 20.24 6.22 7.64
N LYS A 101 21.14 5.82 8.55
CA LYS A 101 22.21 6.67 9.11
C LYS A 101 23.57 6.51 8.40
N ILE A 102 23.74 5.43 7.63
CA ILE A 102 25.01 5.04 7.01
C ILE A 102 25.01 5.21 5.48
N ASN A 103 26.16 5.60 4.93
CA ASN A 103 26.36 5.68 3.47
C ASN A 103 26.88 4.36 2.88
N ASP A 104 27.80 3.68 3.57
CA ASP A 104 28.43 2.46 3.05
C ASP A 104 28.06 1.27 3.95
N LEU A 105 27.27 0.34 3.43
CA LEU A 105 26.81 -0.82 4.18
C LEU A 105 27.68 -2.06 3.91
N TYR A 106 28.45 -2.46 4.93
CA TYR A 106 29.29 -3.67 4.95
C TYR A 106 28.70 -4.78 5.84
N ASN A 107 28.22 -4.42 7.03
CA ASN A 107 27.63 -5.33 8.01
C ASN A 107 26.32 -4.75 8.57
N ILE A 108 25.34 -5.64 8.76
CA ILE A 108 24.09 -5.34 9.45
C ILE A 108 24.21 -5.96 10.85
N ASP A 109 24.21 -5.13 11.89
CA ASP A 109 24.16 -5.57 13.28
C ASP A 109 22.73 -5.40 13.78
N ILE A 110 22.20 -6.41 14.46
CA ILE A 110 20.83 -6.44 14.98
C ILE A 110 20.84 -6.94 16.42
N TYR A 111 20.09 -6.26 17.28
CA TYR A 111 19.82 -6.69 18.64
C TYR A 111 18.34 -6.52 19.00
N ILE A 112 17.88 -7.37 19.92
CA ILE A 112 16.47 -7.55 20.29
C ILE A 112 16.34 -7.38 21.79
N THR A 113 15.41 -6.54 22.25
CA THR A 113 15.06 -6.38 23.67
C THR A 113 13.60 -6.74 23.96
N ASP A 114 13.33 -7.06 25.21
CA ASP A 114 11.97 -7.11 25.77
C ASP A 114 11.38 -5.72 26.05
N GLY A 115 10.17 -5.72 26.59
CA GLY A 115 9.45 -4.54 27.07
C GLY A 115 10.18 -3.71 28.13
N ASP A 116 11.10 -4.31 28.88
CA ASP A 116 11.86 -3.69 29.97
C ASP A 116 13.29 -3.28 29.51
N ASN A 117 13.52 -3.24 28.19
CA ASN A 117 14.80 -2.91 27.55
C ASN A 117 15.97 -3.87 27.89
N ASN A 118 15.69 -5.06 28.43
CA ASN A 118 16.69 -6.11 28.60
C ASN A 118 16.86 -6.92 27.30
N LEU A 119 18.06 -7.43 27.05
CA LEU A 119 18.31 -8.31 25.89
C LEU A 119 17.40 -9.55 25.94
N ALA A 120 16.80 -9.90 24.80
CA ALA A 120 15.78 -10.95 24.65
C ALA A 120 16.35 -12.39 24.77
N SER A 121 17.01 -12.66 25.89
CA SER A 121 17.72 -13.90 26.21
C SER A 121 16.84 -15.16 26.22
N PHE A 122 15.52 -15.01 26.32
CA PHE A 122 14.56 -16.10 26.13
C PHE A 122 14.57 -16.68 24.70
N LEU A 123 15.07 -15.96 23.70
CA LEU A 123 15.21 -16.47 22.32
C LEU A 123 16.31 -17.53 22.18
N ASP A 124 17.29 -17.57 23.09
CA ASP A 124 18.33 -18.62 23.13
C ASP A 124 17.86 -19.90 23.86
N ILE A 125 16.66 -19.90 24.46
CA ILE A 125 16.18 -21.02 25.30
C ILE A 125 15.49 -22.10 24.43
N PRO A 126 16.01 -23.34 24.37
CA PRO A 126 15.29 -24.45 23.74
C PRO A 126 14.02 -24.76 24.53
N ALA A 127 12.87 -24.85 23.84
CA ALA A 127 11.58 -25.07 24.48
C ALA A 127 11.55 -26.38 25.28
N THR A 128 11.55 -26.27 26.61
CA THR A 128 11.32 -27.40 27.52
C THR A 128 9.95 -27.99 27.28
N LYS A 129 9.87 -29.31 27.14
CA LYS A 129 8.59 -30.03 27.07
C LYS A 129 7.89 -29.91 28.42
N ASP A 130 6.73 -29.26 28.46
CA ASP A 130 5.92 -29.17 29.68
C ASP A 130 5.47 -30.56 30.13
N ASN A 131 5.65 -30.85 31.43
CA ASN A 131 5.28 -32.12 32.02
C ASN A 131 3.76 -32.18 32.28
N GLN A 132 3.04 -33.01 31.53
CA GLN A 132 1.74 -33.53 31.97
C GLN A 132 1.86 -35.03 32.25
N ASN A 133 2.06 -35.35 33.54
CA ASN A 133 2.17 -36.72 34.04
C ASN A 133 0.83 -37.16 34.66
N THR A 134 0.04 -37.93 33.93
CA THR A 134 -0.96 -38.84 34.52
C THR A 134 -0.93 -40.17 33.78
N LYS A 135 -1.01 -41.26 34.54
CA LYS A 135 -0.91 -42.68 34.11
C LYS A 135 -2.08 -43.07 33.17
N GLN A 136 -2.10 -44.20 32.45
CA GLN A 136 -1.56 -45.53 32.81
C GLN A 136 -1.51 -46.51 31.59
N GLU A 137 -0.75 -47.64 31.72
CA GLU A 137 -0.85 -49.00 31.08
C GLU A 137 -1.84 -49.27 29.89
N GLU A 138 -1.65 -50.14 28.88
CA GLU A 138 -0.71 -51.22 28.41
C GLU A 138 -1.10 -51.53 26.90
N THR A 139 -0.52 -52.38 26.00
CA THR A 139 0.77 -53.10 25.74
C THR A 139 0.69 -53.74 24.31
N TYR A 140 1.69 -54.51 23.85
CA TYR A 140 1.85 -55.25 22.55
C TYR A 140 2.38 -54.42 21.37
N GLU A 141 3.67 -54.55 20.98
CA GLU A 141 4.33 -55.63 20.18
C GLU A 141 4.01 -55.50 18.68
N GLU A 142 4.96 -55.00 17.86
CA GLU A 142 5.99 -55.75 17.08
C GLU A 142 5.39 -56.49 15.85
N GLU A 143 6.01 -56.54 14.66
CA GLU A 143 7.42 -56.39 14.29
C GLU A 143 7.61 -55.51 13.01
N ASN A 144 8.73 -54.77 12.91
CA ASN A 144 9.80 -55.07 11.92
C ASN A 144 10.99 -54.07 12.00
N GLN A 145 12.17 -54.62 12.30
CA GLN A 145 13.50 -54.31 11.71
C GLN A 145 13.75 -52.82 11.33
N GLN A 146 14.34 -51.94 12.16
CA GLN A 146 15.55 -52.04 13.01
C GLN A 146 16.89 -52.29 12.29
N GLU A 147 17.46 -51.25 11.67
CA GLU A 147 18.86 -50.86 11.94
C GLU A 147 19.00 -49.32 11.76
N LYS A 148 19.06 -48.45 12.77
CA LYS A 148 19.52 -48.50 14.19
C LYS A 148 21.04 -48.33 14.38
N THR A 149 21.65 -47.27 13.83
CA THR A 149 22.91 -46.71 14.38
C THR A 149 23.27 -45.25 14.00
N ALA A 150 22.30 -44.40 13.64
CA ALA A 150 22.52 -42.95 13.43
C ALA A 150 21.65 -42.10 14.36
N LYS A 151 22.28 -41.62 15.45
CA LYS A 151 21.88 -40.58 16.41
C LYS A 151 20.53 -39.90 16.11
N LEU A 152 19.49 -40.24 16.87
CA LEU A 152 19.17 -39.51 18.11
C LEU A 152 18.91 -38.01 17.87
N CYS A 153 17.64 -37.68 17.59
CA CYS A 153 17.05 -36.39 17.92
C CYS A 153 17.65 -35.13 17.27
N GLU A 154 17.67 -35.05 15.94
CA GLU A 154 17.46 -33.77 15.24
C GLU A 154 15.99 -33.29 15.44
N ASN A 155 15.66 -33.00 16.70
CA ASN A 155 14.39 -32.40 17.09
C ASN A 155 14.41 -30.92 16.72
N LEU A 156 13.56 -30.53 15.78
CA LEU A 156 13.04 -29.16 15.67
C LEU A 156 14.10 -28.05 15.72
N GLN A 157 15.02 -28.02 14.73
CA GLN A 157 15.76 -26.78 14.43
C GLN A 157 14.79 -25.73 13.89
N ARG A 158 14.18 -25.03 14.84
CA ARG A 158 13.18 -23.99 14.69
C ARG A 158 13.87 -22.69 14.32
N HIS A 159 13.82 -22.29 13.05
CA HIS A 159 14.57 -21.13 12.54
C HIS A 159 14.03 -19.79 13.06
N ILE A 160 14.92 -18.92 13.55
CA ILE A 160 14.66 -17.48 13.59
C ILE A 160 15.13 -16.91 12.25
N GLN A 161 14.18 -16.83 11.29
CA GLN A 161 14.44 -16.31 9.96
C GLN A 161 13.88 -14.90 9.86
N VAL A 162 14.69 -13.92 10.27
CA VAL A 162 14.37 -12.50 10.07
C VAL A 162 14.55 -12.16 8.58
N ASN A 163 13.53 -12.44 7.79
CA ASN A 163 13.38 -12.06 6.38
C ASN A 163 13.18 -10.54 6.23
N GLY A 164 14.03 -9.74 6.88
CA GLY A 164 13.92 -8.30 7.03
C GLY A 164 14.12 -7.55 5.73
N CYS A 165 13.13 -7.60 4.83
CA CYS A 165 13.18 -6.98 3.52
C CYS A 165 13.27 -5.45 3.66
N PHE A 166 14.49 -4.95 3.47
CA PHE A 166 14.82 -3.54 3.46
C PHE A 166 14.22 -2.87 2.22
N ILE A 167 13.01 -2.31 2.32
CA ILE A 167 12.51 -1.44 1.23
C ILE A 167 13.24 -0.10 1.30
N VAL A 168 14.44 -0.09 0.71
CA VAL A 168 15.28 1.11 0.64
C VAL A 168 14.69 2.09 -0.37
N ARG A 169 13.81 2.98 0.11
CA ARG A 169 12.97 3.85 -0.73
C ARG A 169 13.19 5.33 -0.43
N TRP A 170 13.81 6.02 -1.39
CA TRP A 170 13.64 7.46 -1.58
C TRP A 170 12.14 7.78 -1.65
N LEU A 171 11.66 8.64 -0.74
CA LEU A 171 10.23 8.95 -0.62
C LEU A 171 9.95 10.47 -0.45
N GLN A 172 10.94 11.32 -0.72
CA GLN A 172 10.74 12.77 -0.80
C GLN A 172 10.01 13.16 -2.09
N GLU A 173 10.31 12.49 -3.22
CA GLU A 173 9.75 12.81 -4.54
C GLU A 173 8.37 12.16 -4.81
N ALA A 174 7.97 11.19 -3.99
CA ALA A 174 6.72 10.44 -4.16
C ALA A 174 5.61 10.85 -3.18
N GLN A 175 5.82 11.91 -2.39
CA GLN A 175 4.74 12.66 -1.78
C GLN A 175 4.40 13.85 -2.70
N PRO A 176 3.14 14.04 -3.14
CA PRO A 176 2.76 15.28 -3.79
C PRO A 176 2.96 16.44 -2.81
N SER A 177 3.51 17.56 -3.27
CA SER A 177 3.94 18.68 -2.41
C SER A 177 2.85 19.27 -1.51
N GLY A 178 1.57 19.07 -1.83
CA GLY A 178 0.44 19.42 -0.96
C GLY A 178 0.24 18.51 0.27
N LEU A 179 1.08 17.49 0.49
CA LEU A 179 1.11 16.66 1.69
C LEU A 179 2.34 16.92 2.59
N ASP A 180 3.30 17.73 2.16
CA ASP A 180 4.43 18.14 3.00
C ASP A 180 4.02 19.30 3.92
N LEU A 181 3.32 18.93 4.99
CA LEU A 181 2.72 19.82 6.00
C LEU A 181 3.75 20.69 6.76
N PHE A 182 5.04 20.34 6.70
CA PHE A 182 6.10 20.99 7.49
C PHE A 182 7.07 21.81 6.62
N SER A 183 7.10 21.57 5.31
CA SER A 183 7.72 22.50 4.36
C SER A 183 6.97 23.84 4.34
N LEU A 184 7.71 24.94 4.11
CA LEU A 184 7.09 26.18 3.63
C LEU A 184 6.72 25.97 2.16
N PRO A 185 5.43 25.99 1.78
CA PRO A 185 5.03 25.74 0.40
C PRO A 185 5.58 26.84 -0.51
N PRO A 186 6.15 26.50 -1.69
CA PRO A 186 6.70 27.49 -2.61
C PRO A 186 5.61 28.46 -3.06
N THR A 187 5.74 29.72 -2.68
CA THR A 187 4.73 30.75 -2.96
C THR A 187 4.87 31.21 -4.41
N GLN A 188 3.96 30.73 -5.27
CA GLN A 188 3.94 31.04 -6.70
C GLN A 188 3.47 32.47 -6.95
N THR A 189 4.40 33.42 -7.04
CA THR A 189 4.13 34.85 -7.29
C THR A 189 3.82 35.19 -8.75
N ALA A 190 4.01 34.25 -9.68
CA ALA A 190 3.79 34.46 -11.11
C ALA A 190 2.33 34.28 -11.58
N ILE A 191 1.39 33.98 -10.67
CA ILE A 191 -0.04 33.86 -10.97
C ILE A 191 -0.78 34.93 -10.16
N ASP A 192 -1.29 35.96 -10.86
CA ASP A 192 -2.01 37.08 -10.25
C ASP A 192 -3.43 36.70 -9.79
N SER A 193 -4.17 35.97 -10.63
CA SER A 193 -5.52 35.50 -10.32
C SER A 193 -5.87 34.19 -11.03
N VAL A 194 -6.93 33.52 -10.56
CA VAL A 194 -7.49 32.29 -11.17
C VAL A 194 -9.02 32.37 -11.12
N TYR A 195 -9.66 32.29 -12.27
CA TYR A 195 -11.12 32.28 -12.44
C TYR A 195 -11.58 31.09 -13.30
N TYR A 196 -12.89 30.95 -13.47
CA TYR A 196 -13.50 30.05 -14.46
C TYR A 196 -14.10 30.90 -15.58
N ASP A 197 -13.87 30.51 -16.84
CA ASP A 197 -14.53 31.09 -18.03
C ASP A 197 -15.63 30.13 -18.53
N GLU A 198 -16.71 30.67 -19.11
CA GLU A 198 -17.90 29.91 -19.53
C GLU A 198 -17.99 29.77 -21.06
N HIS A 199 -17.31 28.76 -21.62
CA HIS A 199 -17.47 28.42 -23.03
C HIS A 199 -18.77 27.65 -23.30
N ARG A 200 -19.52 28.10 -24.33
CA ARG A 200 -20.74 27.43 -24.83
C ARG A 200 -20.42 26.61 -26.08
N SER A 201 -21.28 25.64 -26.41
CA SER A 201 -21.11 24.87 -27.64
C SER A 201 -21.26 25.78 -28.87
N THR A 202 -20.38 25.62 -29.85
CA THR A 202 -20.41 26.36 -31.11
C THR A 202 -21.52 25.84 -32.03
N ALA A 203 -21.79 24.53 -31.98
CA ALA A 203 -22.87 23.88 -32.70
C ALA A 203 -24.21 23.94 -31.93
N GLN A 204 -25.31 23.91 -32.69
CA GLN A 204 -26.65 23.70 -32.14
C GLN A 204 -26.80 22.23 -31.69
N LEU A 205 -27.28 22.03 -30.46
CA LEU A 205 -27.53 20.70 -29.90
C LEU A 205 -28.63 19.98 -30.69
N THR A 206 -28.25 18.92 -31.41
CA THR A 206 -29.15 18.01 -32.13
C THR A 206 -28.76 16.57 -31.81
N GLY A 207 -29.66 15.60 -32.01
CA GLY A 207 -29.49 14.23 -31.53
C GLY A 207 -28.35 13.41 -32.17
N THR A 208 -27.71 13.92 -33.23
CA THR A 208 -26.66 13.21 -33.99
C THR A 208 -25.43 14.05 -34.31
N ALA A 209 -25.43 15.36 -34.03
CA ALA A 209 -24.27 16.23 -34.27
C ALA A 209 -23.26 16.17 -33.10
N PRO A 210 -21.95 16.32 -33.37
CA PRO A 210 -20.96 16.51 -32.30
C PRO A 210 -21.21 17.82 -31.54
N ILE A 211 -20.93 17.81 -30.23
CA ILE A 211 -21.01 19.00 -29.38
C ILE A 211 -19.61 19.61 -29.30
N GLU A 212 -19.35 20.57 -30.19
CA GLU A 212 -18.05 21.22 -30.33
C GLU A 212 -17.91 22.45 -29.43
N PHE A 213 -16.75 22.60 -28.79
CA PHE A 213 -16.38 23.76 -27.98
C PHE A 213 -15.07 24.34 -28.50
N ASN A 214 -15.09 25.54 -29.07
CA ASN A 214 -13.87 26.26 -29.45
C ASN A 214 -13.36 27.10 -28.28
N ILE A 215 -12.29 26.63 -27.63
CA ILE A 215 -11.62 27.33 -26.53
C ILE A 215 -10.41 28.07 -27.08
N ALA A 216 -10.64 29.29 -27.56
CA ALA A 216 -9.57 30.20 -27.99
C ALA A 216 -8.99 30.95 -26.78
N ALA A 217 -7.68 31.16 -26.75
CA ALA A 217 -7.05 32.04 -25.75
C ALA A 217 -7.50 33.49 -26.00
N GLN A 218 -8.18 34.10 -25.02
CA GLN A 218 -8.66 35.48 -25.14
C GLN A 218 -7.51 36.49 -25.10
N ASN A 219 -6.53 36.25 -24.21
CA ASN A 219 -5.29 37.03 -24.10
C ASN A 219 -4.04 36.13 -24.12
N SER A 220 -2.92 36.66 -24.58
CA SER A 220 -1.65 35.92 -24.73
C SER A 220 -0.89 35.65 -23.42
N LEU A 221 -1.46 36.01 -22.27
CA LEU A 221 -0.88 35.85 -20.93
C LEU A 221 -1.65 34.84 -20.05
N GLU A 222 -2.78 34.33 -20.53
CA GLU A 222 -3.65 33.42 -19.80
C GLU A 222 -3.33 31.95 -20.12
N TYR A 223 -3.35 31.10 -19.10
CA TYR A 223 -3.07 29.66 -19.21
C TYR A 223 -4.25 28.82 -18.71
N ILE A 224 -4.69 27.84 -19.51
CA ILE A 224 -5.85 26.99 -19.21
C ILE A 224 -5.41 25.76 -18.41
N ASP A 225 -5.86 25.65 -17.16
CA ASP A 225 -5.68 24.45 -16.34
C ASP A 225 -6.72 23.38 -16.71
N LEU A 226 -6.36 22.50 -17.65
CA LEU A 226 -7.18 21.37 -18.09
C LEU A 226 -7.64 20.45 -16.94
N ARG A 227 -6.96 20.43 -15.79
CA ARG A 227 -7.37 19.62 -14.62
C ARG A 227 -8.57 20.20 -13.89
N LYS A 228 -8.87 21.50 -14.09
CA LYS A 228 -10.01 22.21 -13.47
C LYS A 228 -11.18 22.42 -14.44
N THR A 229 -11.01 22.06 -15.71
CA THR A 229 -12.08 22.10 -16.72
C THR A 229 -13.24 21.18 -16.31
N LYS A 230 -14.48 21.69 -16.39
CA LYS A 230 -15.71 20.98 -15.99
C LYS A 230 -16.76 21.15 -17.08
N LEU A 231 -17.40 20.06 -17.48
CA LEU A 231 -18.53 20.10 -18.40
C LEU A 231 -19.83 20.32 -17.63
N TYR A 232 -20.55 21.41 -17.92
CA TYR A 232 -21.88 21.67 -17.38
C TYR A 232 -22.97 21.18 -18.34
N VAL A 233 -23.86 20.30 -17.87
CA VAL A 233 -24.96 19.73 -18.66
C VAL A 233 -26.29 19.98 -17.97
N LYS A 234 -27.26 20.54 -18.71
CA LYS A 234 -28.63 20.80 -18.24
C LYS A 234 -29.64 19.99 -19.05
N ALA A 235 -29.91 18.76 -18.62
CA ALA A 235 -30.85 17.85 -19.26
C ALA A 235 -32.25 17.86 -18.60
N ARG A 236 -33.27 17.39 -19.34
CA ARG A 236 -34.62 17.11 -18.82
C ARG A 236 -35.13 15.82 -19.44
N ILE A 237 -35.54 14.87 -18.60
CA ILE A 237 -36.21 13.63 -19.05
C ILE A 237 -37.66 13.96 -19.43
N LYS A 238 -38.14 13.33 -20.50
CA LYS A 238 -39.49 13.44 -21.08
C LYS A 238 -39.89 12.07 -21.65
N HIS A 239 -41.17 11.87 -21.94
CA HIS A 239 -41.59 10.76 -22.81
C HIS A 239 -41.18 11.02 -24.26
N ILE A 240 -41.15 9.95 -25.08
CA ILE A 240 -40.92 10.03 -26.54
C ILE A 240 -41.94 10.96 -27.24
N ASN A 241 -43.16 11.06 -26.70
CA ASN A 241 -44.22 11.98 -27.17
C ASN A 241 -43.95 13.47 -26.83
N GLY A 242 -42.88 13.78 -26.10
CA GLY A 242 -42.54 15.13 -25.66
C GLY A 242 -43.17 15.57 -24.33
N ASP A 243 -44.08 14.76 -23.78
CA ASP A 243 -44.79 14.98 -22.52
C ASP A 243 -43.88 14.95 -21.28
N SER A 244 -44.42 15.47 -20.17
CA SER A 244 -43.79 15.42 -18.84
C SER A 244 -44.14 14.13 -18.12
N LEU A 245 -43.15 13.56 -17.42
CA LEU A 245 -43.31 12.40 -16.53
C LEU A 245 -44.41 12.65 -15.48
N LYS A 246 -45.20 11.62 -15.18
CA LYS A 246 -46.19 11.70 -14.08
C LYS A 246 -45.54 11.46 -12.72
N PRO A 247 -46.06 12.02 -11.61
CA PRO A 247 -45.50 11.79 -10.26
C PRO A 247 -45.46 10.33 -9.79
N THR A 248 -46.20 9.44 -10.46
CA THR A 248 -46.29 7.99 -10.18
C THR A 248 -45.26 7.16 -10.95
N GLU A 249 -44.49 7.75 -11.85
CA GLU A 249 -43.62 7.04 -12.81
C GLU A 249 -42.15 7.15 -12.40
N TYR A 250 -41.61 6.09 -11.79
CA TYR A 250 -40.21 6.04 -11.36
C TYR A 250 -39.27 5.79 -12.54
N VAL A 251 -38.58 6.83 -12.99
CA VAL A 251 -37.49 6.73 -13.97
C VAL A 251 -36.17 7.19 -13.37
N GLY A 252 -35.08 6.52 -13.76
CA GLY A 252 -33.72 6.84 -13.33
C GLY A 252 -32.74 6.75 -14.51
N PRO A 253 -31.70 7.59 -14.56
CA PRO A 253 -30.65 7.47 -15.56
C PRO A 253 -29.68 6.33 -15.22
N VAL A 254 -29.02 5.81 -16.26
CA VAL A 254 -27.94 4.83 -16.13
C VAL A 254 -26.79 5.37 -15.25
N ASN A 255 -26.14 4.48 -14.50
CA ASN A 255 -24.93 4.77 -13.71
C ASN A 255 -23.89 5.56 -14.54
N ASN A 256 -23.15 6.47 -13.89
CA ASN A 256 -22.23 7.41 -14.54
C ASN A 256 -22.90 8.23 -15.67
N PHE A 257 -24.16 8.64 -15.48
CA PHE A 257 -25.03 9.28 -16.48
C PHE A 257 -24.32 10.26 -17.43
N LEU A 258 -23.53 11.19 -16.89
CA LEU A 258 -22.83 12.21 -17.69
C LEU A 258 -21.70 11.64 -18.57
N HIS A 259 -21.03 10.55 -18.17
CA HIS A 259 -20.10 9.85 -19.06
C HIS A 259 -20.84 9.00 -20.10
N SER A 260 -21.97 8.42 -19.72
CA SER A 260 -22.81 7.57 -20.58
C SER A 260 -23.54 8.35 -21.69
N MET A 261 -23.56 9.68 -21.64
CA MET A 261 -24.08 10.55 -22.72
C MET A 261 -23.18 10.62 -23.96
N PHE A 262 -21.87 10.35 -23.83
CA PHE A 262 -20.90 10.62 -24.90
C PHE A 262 -20.25 9.32 -25.38
N SER A 263 -20.47 8.94 -26.64
CA SER A 263 -19.82 7.79 -27.26
C SER A 263 -18.31 7.98 -27.44
N GLN A 264 -17.89 9.21 -27.74
CA GLN A 264 -16.52 9.62 -28.00
C GLN A 264 -16.29 11.04 -27.46
N ILE A 265 -15.08 11.31 -26.96
CA ILE A 265 -14.63 12.65 -26.56
C ILE A 265 -13.22 12.86 -27.10
N ASP A 266 -13.06 13.87 -27.94
CA ASP A 266 -11.77 14.20 -28.55
C ASP A 266 -11.26 15.58 -28.11
N ILE A 267 -9.95 15.67 -27.91
CA ILE A 267 -9.24 16.90 -27.59
C ILE A 267 -8.18 17.12 -28.66
N THR A 268 -8.28 18.26 -29.34
CA THR A 268 -7.25 18.74 -30.26
C THR A 268 -6.56 19.97 -29.66
N LEU A 269 -5.25 20.08 -29.83
CA LEU A 269 -4.46 21.26 -29.47
C LEU A 269 -3.76 21.74 -30.74
N GLN A 270 -3.96 23.00 -31.13
CA GLN A 270 -3.44 23.56 -32.39
C GLN A 270 -3.81 22.68 -33.61
N ASN A 271 -5.07 22.24 -33.68
CA ASN A 271 -5.63 21.30 -34.66
C ASN A 271 -4.98 19.90 -34.70
N LYS A 272 -4.00 19.60 -33.84
CA LYS A 272 -3.44 18.26 -33.67
C LYS A 272 -4.23 17.50 -32.61
N LEU A 273 -4.77 16.33 -32.99
CA LEU A 273 -5.42 15.40 -32.09
C LEU A 273 -4.43 14.89 -31.02
N VAL A 274 -4.86 14.89 -29.74
CA VAL A 274 -4.07 14.43 -28.59
C VAL A 274 -4.70 13.19 -27.93
N THR A 275 -6.00 13.01 -28.06
CA THR A 275 -6.75 11.82 -27.60
C THR A 275 -6.76 10.70 -28.65
N SER A 276 -7.03 9.47 -28.22
CA SER A 276 -7.34 8.37 -29.14
C SER A 276 -8.83 8.35 -29.47
N THR A 277 -9.17 8.71 -30.71
CA THR A 277 -10.53 8.72 -31.28
C THR A 277 -11.14 7.32 -31.19
N THR A 278 -11.97 7.09 -30.18
CA THR A 278 -12.60 5.77 -29.94
C THR A 278 -14.03 5.93 -29.43
N THR A 279 -14.95 5.21 -30.06
CA THR A 279 -16.41 5.21 -29.77
C THR A 279 -16.81 4.44 -28.50
N HIS A 280 -15.83 4.07 -27.67
CA HIS A 280 -16.01 3.23 -26.48
C HIS A 280 -15.82 4.03 -25.17
N TYR A 281 -15.98 5.36 -25.21
CA TYR A 281 -15.79 6.24 -24.05
C TYR A 281 -16.62 5.82 -22.82
N PRO A 282 -17.92 5.46 -22.93
CA PRO A 282 -18.72 5.05 -21.76
C PRO A 282 -18.15 3.82 -21.05
N TYR A 283 -17.71 2.81 -21.81
CA TYR A 283 -17.09 1.60 -21.27
C TYR A 283 -15.75 1.91 -20.60
N LYS A 284 -14.90 2.74 -21.24
CA LYS A 284 -13.63 3.19 -20.67
C LYS A 284 -13.85 3.92 -19.34
N ALA A 285 -14.79 4.86 -19.30
CA ALA A 285 -15.14 5.61 -18.09
C ALA A 285 -15.68 4.68 -16.99
N MET A 286 -16.61 3.76 -17.31
CA MET A 286 -17.15 2.80 -16.35
C MET A 286 -16.07 1.86 -15.77
N ILE A 287 -15.18 1.31 -16.62
CA ILE A 287 -14.07 0.45 -16.16
C ILE A 287 -13.11 1.26 -15.28
N GLN A 288 -12.79 2.50 -15.64
CA GLN A 288 -11.96 3.38 -14.82
C GLN A 288 -12.62 3.69 -13.47
N THR A 289 -13.91 4.03 -13.41
CA THR A 289 -14.64 4.20 -12.13
C THR A 289 -14.68 2.90 -11.31
N LEU A 290 -14.80 1.74 -11.96
CA LEU A 290 -14.81 0.45 -11.27
C LEU A 290 -13.46 0.10 -10.65
N LEU A 291 -12.34 0.44 -11.29
CA LEU A 291 -10.98 0.15 -10.82
C LEU A 291 -10.41 1.23 -9.88
N SER A 292 -10.78 2.50 -10.05
CA SER A 292 -10.23 3.62 -9.26
C SER A 292 -10.88 3.82 -7.89
N PHE A 293 -12.00 3.16 -7.60
CA PHE A 293 -12.79 3.40 -6.39
C PHE A 293 -13.26 2.09 -5.73
N GLU A 294 -13.11 2.00 -4.40
CA GLU A 294 -13.55 0.85 -3.61
C GLU A 294 -15.06 0.88 -3.29
N SER A 295 -15.56 -0.13 -2.57
CA SER A 295 -16.98 -0.27 -2.22
C SER A 295 -17.55 0.92 -1.45
N GLU A 296 -16.75 1.58 -0.60
CA GLU A 296 -17.23 2.67 0.25
C GLU A 296 -17.31 4.00 -0.51
N ALA A 297 -16.34 4.27 -1.40
CA ALA A 297 -16.44 5.37 -2.36
C ALA A 297 -17.63 5.22 -3.31
N LYS A 298 -17.99 3.98 -3.67
CA LYS A 298 -19.18 3.60 -4.46
C LYS A 298 -20.52 3.72 -3.70
N LYS A 299 -20.51 3.90 -2.37
CA LYS A 299 -21.68 4.23 -1.54
C LYS A 299 -21.77 5.73 -1.22
N SER A 300 -20.61 6.37 -1.05
CA SER A 300 -20.46 7.77 -0.65
C SER A 300 -20.31 8.69 -1.87
N GLN A 301 -19.08 9.12 -2.19
CA GLN A 301 -18.81 10.16 -3.19
C GLN A 301 -19.46 9.89 -4.57
N LEU A 302 -19.40 8.67 -5.08
CA LEU A 302 -19.90 8.36 -6.43
C LEU A 302 -21.44 8.43 -6.53
N THR A 303 -22.17 8.40 -5.41
CA THR A 303 -23.62 8.65 -5.39
C THR A 303 -23.96 10.04 -5.96
N SER A 304 -23.04 11.02 -5.84
CA SER A 304 -23.17 12.34 -6.49
C SER A 304 -23.06 12.29 -8.03
N GLN A 305 -22.42 11.25 -8.58
CA GLN A 305 -22.31 10.99 -10.02
C GLN A 305 -23.45 10.07 -10.52
N LEU A 306 -24.50 9.91 -9.71
CA LEU A 306 -25.63 9.00 -9.94
C LEU A 306 -25.20 7.52 -10.05
N TRP A 307 -24.10 7.16 -9.40
CA TRP A 307 -23.69 5.76 -9.25
C TRP A 307 -24.48 5.09 -8.12
N LYS A 308 -25.18 4.00 -8.43
CA LYS A 308 -25.86 3.15 -7.46
C LYS A 308 -25.63 1.67 -7.78
N LYS A 309 -25.27 0.88 -6.77
CA LYS A 309 -25.35 -0.58 -6.88
C LYS A 309 -26.82 -0.98 -6.89
N ILE A 310 -27.28 -1.55 -8.00
CA ILE A 310 -28.62 -2.13 -8.11
C ILE A 310 -28.60 -3.49 -7.40
N ASN A 311 -29.32 -3.60 -6.28
CA ASN A 311 -29.87 -4.89 -5.85
C ASN A 311 -31.10 -5.17 -6.74
N GLN A 312 -31.41 -6.44 -7.00
CA GLN A 312 -32.03 -6.93 -8.25
C GLN A 312 -33.45 -6.41 -8.61
N ASP A 313 -34.09 -5.61 -7.77
CA ASP A 313 -35.51 -5.23 -7.88
C ASP A 313 -35.79 -3.97 -8.72
N ILE A 314 -34.77 -3.33 -9.31
CA ILE A 314 -34.94 -2.15 -10.18
C ILE A 314 -34.49 -2.49 -11.61
N LEU A 315 -35.46 -2.82 -12.46
CA LEU A 315 -35.26 -3.05 -13.89
C LEU A 315 -34.98 -1.72 -14.61
N MET A 316 -33.70 -1.35 -14.70
CA MET A 316 -33.26 -0.12 -15.35
C MET A 316 -32.70 -0.42 -16.75
N ILE A 317 -33.58 -0.46 -17.74
CA ILE A 317 -33.25 -0.49 -19.17
C ILE A 317 -33.69 0.84 -19.77
N VAL A 318 -32.74 1.62 -20.33
CA VAL A 318 -32.78 2.18 -21.70
C VAL A 318 -31.34 2.54 -22.10
N MET A 319 -30.86 1.94 -23.18
CA MET A 319 -30.18 2.65 -24.27
C MET A 319 -31.04 2.49 -25.53
#